data_AF-A0A5B8UE89-F1
#
_entry.id   AF-A0A5B8UE89-F1
#
_cell.length_a   1.000
_cell.length_b   1.000
_cell.length_c   1.000
_cell.angle_alpha   90.00
_cell.angle_beta   90.00
_cell.angle_gamma   90.00
#
_symmetry.space_group_name_H-M   'P 1'
#
loop_
_entity.id
_entity.type
_entity.pdbx_description
1 polymer ?
#
loop_
_entity_poly.entity_id
_entity_poly.type
_entity_poly.pdbx_seq_one_letter_code
_entity_poly.pdbx_strand_id
1 'polypeptide(L)'
;MKKGKPVVVTVPTNPARLVVTDGFHITAPVQINYAPQRTRYFAIACIVENDVLIGGAIFMMMLFFMGLSSGLVVLWLFSITPLLYLLFLYYIKRREFIRIRPV
;
A
#
# COMPACT_ATOMS: atom_id res chain seq x y z
N MET A 1 -19.33 -6.57 8.91
CA MET A 1 -19.02 -5.18 8.50
C MET A 1 -19.75 -4.87 7.21
N LYS A 2 -20.43 -3.71 7.09
CA LYS A 2 -21.03 -3.28 5.81
C LYS A 2 -19.96 -2.57 4.98
N LYS A 3 -19.80 -2.95 3.70
CA LYS A 3 -18.91 -2.26 2.77
C LYS A 3 -19.26 -0.76 2.71
N GLY A 4 -18.24 0.10 2.68
CA GLY A 4 -18.40 1.55 2.53
C GLY A 4 -18.78 2.33 3.78
N LYS A 5 -18.88 1.69 4.96
CA LYS A 5 -19.10 2.40 6.23
C LYS A 5 -17.80 2.47 7.04
N PRO A 6 -17.49 3.62 7.68
CA PRO A 6 -16.32 3.73 8.54
C PRO A 6 -16.45 2.78 9.73
N VAL A 7 -15.31 2.22 10.16
CA VAL A 7 -15.23 1.43 11.38
C VAL A 7 -14.99 2.40 12.54
N VAL A 8 -15.94 2.46 13.47
CA VAL A 8 -15.83 3.31 14.65
C VAL A 8 -15.31 2.46 15.81
N VAL A 9 -14.19 2.87 16.39
CA VAL A 9 -13.57 2.19 17.54
C VAL A 9 -13.52 3.16 18.70
N THR A 10 -14.13 2.79 19.82
CA THR A 10 -14.04 3.56 21.07
C THR A 10 -12.70 3.28 21.72
N VAL A 11 -11.94 4.35 22.00
CA VAL A 11 -10.58 4.23 22.53
C VAL A 11 -10.59 4.63 24.00
N PRO A 12 -10.24 3.72 24.93
CA PRO A 12 -10.36 3.98 26.38
C PRO A 12 -9.23 4.83 26.95
N THR A 13 -8.11 4.99 26.22
CA THR A 13 -6.90 5.66 26.69
C THR A 13 -6.41 6.72 25.71
N ASN A 14 -5.72 7.75 26.21
CA ASN A 14 -5.12 8.81 25.42
C ASN A 14 -3.77 9.18 26.08
N PRO A 15 -2.61 8.94 25.42
CA PRO A 15 -2.46 8.53 24.03
C PRO A 15 -2.79 7.04 23.79
N ALA A 16 -3.23 6.71 22.58
CA ALA A 16 -3.45 5.34 22.14
C ALA A 16 -2.49 4.92 21.03
N ARG A 17 -2.35 3.61 20.83
CA ARG A 17 -1.58 3.04 19.70
C ARG A 17 -2.52 2.30 18.77
N LEU A 18 -2.51 2.67 17.50
CA LEU A 18 -3.29 2.02 16.46
C LEU A 18 -2.39 1.16 15.59
N VAL A 19 -2.85 -0.06 15.37
CA VAL A 19 -2.26 -1.03 14.44
C VAL A 19 -3.40 -1.55 13.58
N VAL A 20 -3.16 -1.67 12.27
CA VAL A 20 -4.12 -2.20 11.32
C VAL A 20 -3.50 -3.42 10.63
N THR A 21 -4.32 -4.43 10.40
CA THR A 21 -3.90 -5.67 9.74
C THR A 21 -4.97 -6.15 8.77
N ASP A 22 -4.53 -6.71 7.64
CA ASP A 22 -5.38 -7.42 6.68
C ASP A 22 -5.31 -8.96 6.86
N GLY A 23 -4.62 -9.42 7.91
CA GLY A 23 -4.33 -10.84 8.18
C GLY A 23 -2.95 -11.29 7.73
N PHE A 24 -2.27 -10.54 6.84
CA PHE A 24 -0.93 -10.86 6.34
C PHE A 24 0.08 -9.73 6.58
N HIS A 25 -0.32 -8.49 6.33
CA HIS A 25 0.44 -7.27 6.61
C HIS A 25 -0.03 -6.66 7.93
N ILE A 26 0.90 -6.19 8.74
CA ILE A 26 0.62 -5.54 10.03
C ILE A 26 1.35 -4.21 10.02
N THR A 27 0.63 -3.09 10.13
CA THR A 27 1.24 -1.76 10.14
C THR A 27 2.16 -1.56 11.34
N ALA A 28 3.15 -0.68 11.20
CA ALA A 28 3.84 -0.14 12.37
C ALA A 28 2.83 0.53 13.34
N PRO A 29 3.03 0.45 14.67
CA PRO A 29 2.17 1.13 15.63
C PRO A 29 2.22 2.64 15.44
N VAL A 30 1.08 3.28 15.22
CA VAL A 30 0.96 4.73 15.13
C VAL A 30 0.36 5.25 16.44
N GLN A 31 1.09 6.14 17.11
CA GLN A 31 0.58 6.80 18.30
C GLN A 31 -0.39 7.91 17.90
N ILE A 32 -1.58 7.87 18.50
CA ILE A 32 -2.66 8.80 18.22
C ILE A 32 -3.07 9.49 19.51
N ASN A 33 -3.07 10.82 19.43
CA ASN A 33 -3.49 11.71 20.49
C ASN A 33 -4.76 12.42 20.02
N TYR A 34 -5.73 12.53 20.92
CA TYR A 34 -7.00 13.19 20.65
C TYR A 34 -7.25 14.31 21.66
N ALA A 35 -7.94 15.37 21.23
CA ALA A 35 -8.53 16.31 22.17
C ALA A 35 -9.78 15.67 22.80
N PRO A 36 -10.11 16.00 24.06
CA PRO A 36 -11.38 15.57 24.65
C PRO A 36 -12.54 15.94 23.71
N GLN A 37 -13.42 14.98 23.41
CA GLN A 37 -14.64 15.15 22.59
C GLN A 37 -14.45 15.25 21.06
N ARG A 38 -13.26 14.96 20.50
CA ARG A 38 -13.07 14.93 19.03
C ARG A 38 -12.84 13.54 18.46
N THR A 39 -13.70 13.14 17.54
CA THR A 39 -13.47 11.99 16.64
C THR A 39 -12.39 12.33 15.64
N ARG A 40 -11.45 11.41 15.40
CA ARG A 40 -10.40 11.56 14.40
C ARG A 40 -10.54 10.47 13.35
N TYR A 41 -10.49 10.88 12.08
CA TYR A 41 -10.68 9.98 10.95
C TYR A 41 -9.32 9.63 10.33
N PHE A 42 -9.19 8.37 9.93
CA PHE A 42 -8.01 7.85 9.28
C PHE A 42 -8.44 7.03 8.08
N ALA A 43 -7.77 7.23 6.95
CA ALA A 43 -7.89 6.40 5.77
C ALA A 43 -6.84 5.28 5.87
N ILE A 44 -7.29 4.05 5.62
CA ILE A 44 -6.40 2.90 5.47
C ILE A 44 -6.15 2.72 3.99
N ALA A 45 -4.89 2.88 3.58
CA ALA A 45 -4.49 2.79 2.18
C ALA A 45 -3.31 1.83 2.02
N CYS A 46 -3.16 1.27 0.83
CA CYS A 46 -1.95 0.56 0.46
C CYS A 46 -0.87 1.56 0.01
N ILE A 47 0.40 1.14 0.05
CA ILE A 47 1.52 1.92 -0.48
C ILE A 47 1.46 2.05 -2.01
N VAL A 48 0.84 1.06 -2.67
CA VAL A 48 0.62 1.07 -4.12
C VAL A 48 -0.82 1.47 -4.40
N GLU A 49 -0.97 2.59 -5.09
CA GLU A 49 -2.26 3.10 -5.55
C GLU A 49 -2.63 2.46 -6.91
N ASN A 50 -3.93 2.41 -7.22
CA ASN A 50 -4.42 1.74 -8.43
C ASN A 50 -3.80 2.33 -9.71
N ASP A 51 -3.64 3.66 -9.77
CA ASP A 51 -3.08 4.33 -10.93
C ASP A 51 -1.61 3.96 -11.16
N VAL A 52 -0.85 3.80 -10.07
CA VAL A 52 0.54 3.33 -10.13
C VAL A 52 0.61 1.89 -10.62
N LEU A 53 -0.33 1.03 -10.18
CA LEU A 53 -0.40 -0.36 -10.62
C LEU A 53 -0.71 -0.45 -12.12
N ILE A 54 -1.71 0.31 -12.59
CA ILE A 54 -2.11 0.34 -14.00
C ILE A 54 -0.99 0.94 -14.86
N GLY A 55 -0.44 2.08 -14.46
CA GLY A 55 0.67 2.72 -15.17
C GLY A 55 1.90 1.82 -15.24
N GLY A 56 2.24 1.15 -14.13
CA GLY A 56 3.32 0.16 -14.08
C GLY A 56 3.08 -1.03 -15.01
N ALA A 57 1.85 -1.56 -15.07
CA ALA A 57 1.50 -2.66 -15.97
C ALA A 57 1.63 -2.27 -17.46
N ILE A 58 1.15 -1.08 -17.82
CA ILE A 58 1.29 -0.54 -19.18
C ILE A 58 2.77 -0.36 -19.52
N PHE A 59 3.56 0.23 -18.61
CA PHE A 59 4.98 0.45 -18.81
C PHE A 59 5.76 -0.86 -19.00
N MET A 60 5.48 -1.88 -18.19
CA MET A 60 6.07 -3.22 -18.34
C MET A 60 5.72 -3.83 -19.71
N MET A 61 4.46 -3.71 -20.14
CA MET A 61 4.01 -4.21 -21.44
C MET A 61 4.75 -3.53 -22.60
N MET A 62 4.94 -2.21 -22.54
CA MET A 62 5.70 -1.47 -23.55
C MET A 62 7.16 -1.95 -23.60
N LEU A 63 7.84 -2.06 -22.47
CA LEU A 63 9.23 -2.54 -22.41
C LEU A 63 9.38 -3.96 -22.96
N PHE A 64 8.43 -4.84 -22.64
CA PHE A 64 8.42 -6.21 -23.14
C PHE A 64 8.32 -6.24 -24.66
N PHE A 65 7.36 -5.52 -25.26
CA PHE A 65 7.20 -5.48 -26.71
C PHE A 65 8.38 -4.79 -27.42
N MET A 66 8.94 -3.73 -26.83
CA MET A 66 10.15 -3.08 -27.36
C MET A 66 11.35 -4.03 -27.33
N GLY A 67 11.54 -4.79 -26.25
CA GLY A 67 12.60 -5.80 -26.15
C GLY A 67 12.43 -6.91 -27.18
N LEU A 68 11.19 -7.35 -27.40
CA LEU A 68 10.88 -8.38 -28.39
C LEU A 68 11.12 -7.90 -29.83
N SER A 69 10.67 -6.68 -30.18
CA SER A 69 10.79 -6.15 -31.54
C SER A 69 12.21 -5.70 -31.90
N SER A 70 12.97 -5.17 -30.92
CA SER A 70 14.35 -4.73 -31.12
C SER A 70 15.38 -5.85 -31.01
N GLY A 71 15.01 -7.02 -30.48
CA GLY A 71 15.94 -8.09 -30.13
C GLY A 71 16.80 -7.79 -28.89
N LEU A 72 16.57 -6.66 -28.21
CA LEU A 72 17.31 -6.28 -27.02
C LEU A 72 16.77 -7.01 -25.79
N VAL A 73 17.40 -8.15 -25.47
CA VAL A 73 17.09 -9.00 -24.29
C VAL A 73 17.12 -8.19 -22.98
N VAL A 74 17.95 -7.15 -22.91
CA VAL A 74 18.04 -6.27 -21.73
C VAL A 74 16.70 -5.57 -21.44
N LEU A 75 16.00 -5.05 -22.45
CA LEU A 75 14.69 -4.40 -22.26
C LEU A 75 13.63 -5.38 -21.77
N TRP A 76 13.69 -6.61 -22.27
CA TRP A 76 12.83 -7.70 -21.81
C TRP A 76 13.10 -8.10 -20.35
N LEU A 77 14.36 -8.11 -19.91
CA LEU A 77 14.70 -8.35 -18.51
C LEU A 77 14.23 -7.19 -17.61
N PHE A 78 14.40 -5.94 -18.04
CA PHE A 78 13.94 -4.77 -17.30
C PHE A 78 12.42 -4.69 -17.16
N SER A 79 11.64 -5.28 -18.06
CA SER A 79 10.18 -5.30 -17.93
C SER A 79 9.70 -6.10 -16.71
N ILE A 80 10.53 -6.98 -16.14
CA ILE A 80 10.20 -7.75 -14.93
C ILE A 80 10.54 -6.98 -13.65
N THR A 81 11.43 -5.98 -13.72
CA THR A 81 11.89 -5.24 -12.53
C THR A 81 10.76 -4.60 -11.72
N PRO A 82 9.74 -3.95 -12.31
CA PRO A 82 8.65 -3.37 -11.54
C PRO A 82 7.83 -4.43 -10.79
N LEU A 83 7.65 -5.61 -11.36
CA LEU A 83 6.99 -6.75 -10.71
C LEU A 83 7.80 -7.26 -9.51
N LEU A 84 9.12 -7.41 -9.67
CA LEU A 84 10.01 -7.82 -8.57
C LEU A 84 9.99 -6.80 -7.43
N TYR A 85 9.98 -5.50 -7.76
CA TYR A 85 9.89 -4.45 -6.75
C TYR A 85 8.56 -4.49 -5.99
N LEU A 86 7.44 -4.72 -6.69
CA LEU A 86 6.13 -4.93 -6.08
C LEU A 86 6.12 -6.13 -5.13
N LEU A 87 6.67 -7.26 -5.56
CA LEU A 87 6.82 -8.46 -4.74
C LEU A 87 7.69 -8.20 -3.52
N PHE A 88 8.79 -7.46 -3.67
CA PHE A 88 9.64 -7.06 -2.56
C PHE A 88 8.86 -6.22 -1.53
N LEU A 89 8.08 -5.23 -1.99
CA LEU A 89 7.25 -4.42 -1.10
C LEU A 89 6.20 -5.27 -0.37
N TYR A 90 5.55 -6.19 -1.09
CA TYR A 90 4.51 -7.06 -0.55
C TYR A 90 5.07 -8.09 0.46
N TYR A 91 6.12 -8.82 0.11
CA TYR A 91 6.62 -9.93 0.93
C TYR A 91 7.65 -9.55 1.98
N ILE A 92 8.52 -8.56 1.69
CA ILE A 92 9.62 -8.18 2.57
C ILE A 92 9.24 -6.97 3.42
N LYS A 93 8.72 -5.90 2.82
CA LYS A 93 8.34 -4.66 3.51
C LYS A 93 6.91 -4.67 4.08
N ARG A 94 6.53 -5.78 4.72
CA ARG A 94 5.15 -6.05 5.17
C ARG A 94 4.55 -4.97 6.07
N ARG A 95 5.38 -4.29 6.88
CA ARG A 95 4.93 -3.25 7.82
C ARG A 95 4.64 -1.89 7.18
N GLU A 96 5.16 -1.68 5.98
CA GLU A 96 5.05 -0.42 5.24
C GLU A 96 4.00 -0.50 4.13
N PHE A 97 3.50 -1.71 3.85
CA PHE A 97 2.55 -1.97 2.77
C PHE A 97 1.18 -1.33 3.04
N ILE A 98 0.65 -1.50 4.25
CA ILE A 98 -0.55 -0.79 4.70
C ILE A 98 -0.11 0.51 5.40
N ARG A 99 -0.79 1.62 5.10
CA ARG A 99 -0.54 2.94 5.69
C ARG A 99 -1.82 3.49 6.29
N ILE A 100 -1.66 4.06 7.49
CA ILE A 100 -2.69 4.84 8.18
C ILE A 100 -2.44 6.30 7.84
N ARG A 101 -3.31 6.91 7.04
CA ARG A 101 -3.22 8.34 6.65
C ARG A 101 -4.29 9.12 7.42
N PRO A 102 -3.99 10.28 8.02
CA PRO A 102 -5.04 11.16 8.54
C PRO A 102 -5.90 11.68 7.37
N VAL A 103 -7.21 11.79 7.60
CA VAL A 103 -8.17 12.43 6.68
C VAL A 103 -8.40 13.87 7.11
#